data_AF-A0A5C7ZR99-F1
#
_entry.id   AF-A0A5C7ZR99-F1
#
_cell.length_a   1.000
_cell.length_b   1.000
_cell.length_c   1.000
_cell.angle_alpha   90.00
_cell.angle_beta   90.00
_cell.angle_gamma   90.00
#
_symmetry.space_group_name_H-M   'P 1'
#
loop_
_entity.id
_entity.type
_entity.pdbx_description
1 polymer ?
#
loop_
_entity_poly.entity_id
_entity_poly.type
_entity_poly.pdbx_seq_one_letter_code
_entity_poly.pdbx_strand_id
1 'polypeptide(L)' 'MTRSITAALSVLVSLLGHGQIVISEACSKNLDLIQDPFGDTPDWIELHNQGTEAVELTGLFLS' A
#
# COMPACT_ATOMS: atom_id res chain seq x y z
N MET A 1 5.26 6.83 36.50
CA MET A 1 6.23 6.05 35.70
C MET A 1 5.56 5.18 34.63
N THR A 2 4.48 4.45 34.93
CA THR A 2 3.75 3.60 33.96
C THR A 2 3.11 4.35 32.79
N ARG A 3 2.50 5.52 33.03
CA ARG A 3 1.83 6.32 31.97
C ARG A 3 2.79 6.85 30.90
N SER A 4 4.04 7.17 31.28
CA SER A 4 5.08 7.65 30.37
C SER A 4 5.58 6.53 29.45
N ILE A 5 5.64 5.29 29.96
CA ILE A 5 6.02 4.10 29.18
C ILE A 5 4.92 3.73 28.19
N THR A 6 3.65 3.77 28.61
CA THR A 6 2.51 3.50 27.70
C THR A 6 2.46 4.51 26.55
N ALA A 7 2.64 5.80 26.83
CA ALA A 7 2.67 6.83 25.79
C ALA A 7 3.83 6.64 24.80
N ALA A 8 5.04 6.34 25.30
CA ALA A 8 6.19 6.06 24.45
C ALA A 8 5.99 4.80 23.59
N LEU A 9 5.37 3.76 24.13
CA LEU A 9 5.08 2.52 23.41
C LEU A 9 4.00 2.73 22.33
N SER A 10 2.95 3.50 22.62
CA SER A 10 1.93 3.85 21.63
C SER A 10 2.51 4.68 20.48
N VAL A 11 3.36 5.66 20.77
CA VAL A 11 4.06 6.45 19.74
C VAL A 11 4.98 5.56 18.90
N LEU A 12 5.71 4.64 19.53
CA LEU A 12 6.59 3.70 18.83
C LEU A 12 5.82 2.74 17.90
N VAL A 13 4.68 2.20 18.35
CA VAL A 13 3.81 1.35 17.52
C VAL A 13 3.27 2.11 16.33
N SER A 14 2.83 3.36 16.51
CA SER A 14 2.35 4.21 15.42
C SER A 14 3.43 4.58 14.40
N LEU A 15 4.70 4.63 14.82
CA LEU A 15 5.84 4.88 13.93
C LEU A 15 6.29 3.63 13.15
N LEU A 16 5.92 2.44 13.61
CA LEU A 16 6.28 1.16 12.98
C LEU A 16 5.12 0.56 12.18
N GLY A 17 3.89 0.98 12.45
CA GLY A 17 2.69 0.54 11.76
C GLY A 17 2.56 1.18 10.37
N HIS A 18 2.90 0.42 9.34
CA HIS A 18 2.60 0.76 7.95
C HIS A 18 1.41 -0.09 7.48
N GLY A 19 0.65 0.41 6.51
CA GLY A 19 -0.41 -0.38 5.87
C GLY A 19 0.21 -1.61 5.20
N GLN A 20 -0.32 -2.81 5.45
CA GLN A 20 0.22 -4.03 4.85
C GLN A 20 0.10 -4.02 3.32
N ILE A 21 -1.03 -3.51 2.81
CA ILE A 21 -1.21 -3.22 1.38
C ILE A 21 -0.92 -1.73 1.17
N VAL A 22 0.01 -1.43 0.27
CA VAL A 22 0.37 -0.07 -0.13
C VAL A 22 0.22 0.11 -1.63
N ILE A 23 0.03 1.37 -2.06
CA ILE A 23 0.28 1.75 -3.44
C ILE A 23 1.78 2.04 -3.57
N SER A 24 2.54 1.14 -4.17
CA SER A 24 4.00 1.27 -4.33
C SER A 24 4.37 2.12 -5.53
N GLU A 25 3.58 2.07 -6.60
CA GLU A 25 3.80 2.78 -7.85
C GLU A 25 2.49 3.30 -8.43
N ALA A 26 2.55 4.40 -9.19
CA ALA A 26 1.43 4.97 -9.91
C ALA A 26 1.92 5.63 -11.20
N CYS A 27 1.21 5.37 -12.30
CA CYS A 27 1.49 5.97 -13.60
C CYS A 27 0.19 6.50 -14.20
N SER A 28 0.02 7.83 -14.17
CA SER A 28 -1.13 8.54 -14.75
C SER A 28 -0.89 9.05 -16.18
N LYS A 29 0.26 8.70 -16.76
CA LYS A 29 0.66 9.00 -18.14
C LYS A 29 1.58 7.90 -18.65
N ASN A 30 1.01 6.74 -18.84
CA ASN A 30 1.71 5.60 -19.41
C ASN A 30 1.84 5.79 -20.93
N LEU A 31 3.05 6.06 -21.40
CA LEU A 31 3.31 6.30 -22.82
C LEU A 31 3.62 4.98 -23.56
N ASP A 32 4.48 4.15 -22.96
CA ASP A 32 4.99 2.92 -23.58
C ASP A 32 5.56 1.91 -22.55
N LEU A 33 5.36 2.13 -21.24
CA LEU A 33 6.03 1.32 -20.22
C LEU A 33 5.35 -0.04 -20.04
N ILE A 34 4.02 -0.04 -19.90
CA ILE A 34 3.21 -1.25 -19.76
C ILE A 34 2.09 -1.19 -20.77
N GLN A 35 1.98 -2.21 -21.61
CA GLN A 35 0.88 -2.37 -22.54
C GLN A 35 -0.04 -3.49 -22.07
N ASP A 36 -1.34 -3.29 -22.24
CA ASP A 36 -2.31 -4.36 -22.06
C ASP A 36 -2.25 -5.36 -23.24
N PRO A 37 -3.01 -6.48 -23.19
CA PRO A 37 -3.01 -7.46 -24.28
C PRO A 37 -3.52 -6.95 -25.64
N PHE A 38 -4.13 -5.77 -25.69
CA PHE A 38 -4.64 -5.12 -26.90
C PHE A 38 -3.71 -4.02 -27.43
N GLY A 39 -2.62 -3.73 -26.70
CA GLY A 39 -1.63 -2.72 -27.06
C GLY A 39 -1.91 -1.33 -26.50
N ASP A 40 -2.93 -1.17 -25.66
CA ASP A 40 -3.26 0.09 -25.01
C ASP A 40 -2.31 0.36 -23.83
N THR A 41 -2.10 1.65 -23.53
CA THR A 41 -1.25 2.11 -22.42
C THR A 41 -2.07 2.86 -21.36
N PRO A 42 -2.94 2.16 -20.60
CA PRO A 42 -3.80 2.80 -19.61
C PRO A 42 -3.00 3.31 -18.41
N ASP A 43 -3.64 4.21 -17.66
CA ASP A 43 -3.20 4.57 -16.31
C ASP A 43 -3.27 3.35 -15.40
N TRP A 44 -2.32 3.24 -14.48
CA TRP A 44 -2.24 2.12 -13.55
C TRP A 44 -1.68 2.52 -12.19
N ILE A 45 -2.00 1.70 -11.20
CA ILE A 45 -1.37 1.71 -9.87
C ILE A 45 -0.93 0.29 -9.52
N GLU A 46 0.15 0.16 -8.76
CA GLU A 46 0.58 -1.11 -8.20
C GLU A 46 0.10 -1.23 -6.76
N LEU A 47 -0.55 -2.36 -6.43
CA LEU A 47 -0.82 -2.75 -5.05
C LEU A 47 0.23 -3.76 -4.59
N HIS A 48 1.03 -3.39 -3.58
CA HIS A 48 2.05 -4.25 -3.02
C HIS A 48 1.67 -4.67 -1.60
N ASN A 49 1.62 -5.98 -1.38
CA ASN A 49 1.55 -6.58 -0.05
C ASN A 49 2.96 -6.66 0.55
N GLN A 50 3.27 -5.77 1.49
CA GLN A 50 4.57 -5.73 2.17
C GLN A 50 4.70 -6.78 3.28
N GLY A 51 3.63 -7.53 3.58
CA GLY A 51 3.63 -8.61 4.56
C GLY A 51 4.14 -9.93 4.00
N THR A 52 4.38 -10.90 4.89
CA THR A 52 4.80 -12.26 4.52
C THR A 52 3.63 -13.21 4.26
N GLU A 53 2.41 -12.80 4.62
CA GLU A 53 1.19 -13.59 4.51
C GLU A 53 0.25 -13.00 3.45
N ALA A 54 -0.62 -13.84 2.90
CA ALA A 54 -1.67 -13.40 1.98
C ALA A 54 -2.67 -12.46 2.68
N VAL A 55 -3.21 -11.50 1.93
CA VAL A 55 -4.23 -10.55 2.40
C VAL A 55 -5.48 -10.67 1.53
N GLU A 56 -6.63 -10.75 2.19
CA GLU A 56 -7.93 -10.71 1.52
C GLU A 56 -8.29 -9.27 1.09
N LEU A 57 -8.58 -9.09 -0.20
CA LEU A 57 -8.99 -7.79 -0.75
C LEU A 57 -10.52 -7.63 -0.80
N THR A 58 -11.28 -8.66 -0.42
CA THR A 58 -12.75 -8.64 -0.48
C THR A 58 -13.33 -7.50 0.36
N GLY A 59 -14.12 -6.63 -0.26
CA GLY A 59 -14.75 -5.48 0.39
C GLY A 59 -13.87 -4.23 0.48
N LEU A 60 -12.61 -4.29 0.01
CA LEU A 60 -11.79 -3.10 -0.18
C LEU A 60 -12.18 -2.37 -1.48
N PHE A 61 -11.93 -1.07 -1.52
CA PHE A 61 -12.17 -0.23 -2.69
C PHE A 61 -11.06 0.82 -2.83
N LEU A 62 -10.86 1.28 -4.06
CA LEU A 62 -10.05 2.45 -4.40
C LEU A 62 -11.02 3.62 -4.63
N SER A 63 -10.77 4.78 -4.01
CA SER A 63 -11.63 5.97 -4.07
C SER A 63 -10.87 7.22 -4.48
#